data_AF-A0A7Y2F6U4-F1
#
_entry.id   AF-A0A7Y2F6U4-F1
#
_cell.length_a   1.000
_cell.length_b   1.000
_cell.length_c   1.000
_cell.angle_alpha   90.00
_cell.angle_beta   90.00
_cell.angle_gamma   90.00
#
_symmetry.space_group_name_H-M   'P 1'
#
loop_
_entity.id
_entity.type
_entity.pdbx_description
1 polymer ?
#
loop_
_entity_poly.entity_id
_entity_poly.type
_entity_poly.pdbx_seq_one_letter_code
_entity_poly.pdbx_strand_id
1 'polypeptide(L)' 'MSTTRIGIVTISDRASRGEYEDLSGPAIAKYLDEVLTSSWEPVTQVVS' A
#
# COMPACT_ATOMS: atom_id res chain seq x y z
N MET A 1 -19.29 -11.00 7.19
CA MET A 1 -18.98 -10.28 5.93
C MET A 1 -17.52 -10.58 5.58
N SER A 2 -17.19 -10.78 4.30
CA SER A 2 -15.80 -11.01 3.87
C SER A 2 -15.10 -9.66 3.71
N THR A 3 -13.91 -9.52 4.30
CA THR A 3 -13.03 -8.36 4.08
C THR A 3 -12.35 -8.48 2.71
N THR A 4 -12.36 -7.41 1.93
CA THR A 4 -11.67 -7.38 0.63
C THR A 4 -10.19 -7.09 0.82
N ARG A 5 -9.30 -7.97 0.37
CA ARG A 5 -7.85 -7.72 0.39
C ARG A 5 -7.42 -6.96 -0.85
N ILE A 6 -6.66 -5.88 -0.68
CA ILE A 6 -6.17 -5.05 -1.78
C ILE A 6 -4.64 -4.94 -1.68
N GLY A 7 -3.96 -5.36 -2.75
CA GLY A 7 -2.51 -5.27 -2.85
C GLY A 7 -2.04 -3.88 -3.27
N ILE A 8 -1.02 -3.36 -2.58
CA ILE A 8 -0.33 -2.10 -2.91
C ILE A 8 1.15 -2.44 -3.09
N VAL A 9 1.64 -2.34 -4.33
CA VAL A 9 3.02 -2.68 -4.68
C VAL A 9 3.79 -1.44 -5.09
N THR A 10 4.79 -1.07 -4.31
CA THR A 10 5.72 0.02 -4.63
C THR A 10 6.94 -0.58 -5.34
N ILE A 11 7.17 -0.17 -6.59
CA ILE A 11 8.35 -0.59 -7.37
C ILE A 11 9.40 0.53 -7.28
N SER A 12 10.49 0.28 -6.56
CA SER A 12 11.57 1.24 -6.37
C SER A 12 12.84 0.56 -5.85
N ASP A 13 13.91 0.62 -6.63
CA ASP A 13 15.24 0.16 -6.22
C ASP A 13 15.71 0.84 -4.93
N ARG A 14 15.45 2.14 -4.81
CA ARG A 14 15.87 2.93 -3.64
C ARG A 14 15.06 2.58 -2.40
N ALA A 15 13.74 2.42 -2.53
CA ALA A 15 12.89 2.08 -1.39
C ALA A 15 13.08 0.62 -0.97
N SER A 16 13.24 -0.30 -1.92
CA SER A 16 13.52 -1.71 -1.64
C SER A 16 14.88 -1.92 -0.94
N ARG A 17 15.87 -1.06 -1.23
CA ARG A 17 17.16 -1.02 -0.51
C ARG A 17 17.13 -0.24 0.80
N GLY A 18 16.01 0.40 1.13
CA GLY A 18 15.87 1.25 2.32
C GLY A 18 16.64 2.57 2.23
N GLU A 19 17.09 2.98 1.04
CA GLU A 19 17.71 4.29 0.83
C GLU A 19 16.67 5.40 1.04
N TYR A 20 15.44 5.18 0.54
CA TYR A 20 14.26 6.02 0.78
C TYR A 20 13.16 5.25 1.50
N GLU A 21 12.39 5.97 2.31
CA GLU A 21 11.12 5.45 2.81
C GLU A 21 10.09 5.38 1.67
N ASP A 22 9.29 4.31 1.64
CA ASP A 22 8.12 4.25 0.76
C ASP A 22 7.02 5.17 1.30
N LEU A 23 6.89 6.34 0.69
CA LEU A 23 5.78 7.26 0.96
C LEU A 23 4.55 6.99 0.09
N SER A 24 4.70 6.27 -1.03
CA SER A 24 3.63 6.02 -1.99
C SER A 24 2.67 4.95 -1.50
N GLY A 25 3.18 3.83 -0.99
CA GLY A 25 2.36 2.76 -0.42
C GLY A 25 1.40 3.26 0.68
N PRO A 26 1.92 3.95 1.72
CA PRO A 26 1.08 4.55 2.76
C PRO A 26 0.09 5.60 2.24
N ALA A 27 0.48 6.43 1.26
CA ALA A 27 -0.42 7.43 0.69
C ALA A 27 -1.61 6.79 -0.05
N ILE A 28 -1.37 5.70 -0.79
CA ILE A 28 -2.44 4.93 -1.45
C ILE A 28 -3.36 4.31 -0.41
N ALA A 29 -2.80 3.68 0.64
CA ALA A 29 -3.60 3.06 1.69
C ALA A 29 -4.50 4.10 2.39
N LYS A 30 -3.93 5.26 2.75
CA LYS A 30 -4.69 6.37 3.35
C LYS A 30 -5.82 6.85 2.46
N TYR A 31 -5.58 7.02 1.16
CA TYR A 31 -6.62 7.43 0.23
C TYR A 31 -7.74 6.39 0.13
N LEU A 32 -7.40 5.10 0.09
CA LEU A 32 -8.37 4.02 0.07
C LEU A 32 -9.20 3.96 1.37
N ASP A 33 -8.59 4.22 2.52
CA ASP A 33 -9.30 4.37 3.80
C ASP A 33 -10.30 5.55 3.78
N GLU A 34 -10.01 6.62 3.03
CA GLU A 34 -10.90 7.77 2.91
C GLU A 34 -12.10 7.53 1.98
N VAL A 35 -11.93 6.72 0.92
CA VAL A 35 -12.94 6.59 -0.16
C VAL A 35 -13.71 5.27 -0.16
N LEU A 36 -13.14 4.20 0.41
CA LEU A 36 -13.81 2.91 0.48
C LEU A 36 -14.82 2.90 1.63
N THR A 37 -16.05 2.51 1.31
CA THR A 37 -17.14 2.41 2.30
C THR A 37 -17.28 1.01 2.89
N SER A 38 -16.60 0.02 2.31
CA SER A 38 -16.61 -1.38 2.74
C SER A 38 -15.32 -1.75 3.47
N SER A 39 -15.42 -2.74 4.36
CA SER A 39 -14.24 -3.27 5.06
C SER A 39 -13.24 -3.85 4.07
N TRP A 40 -12.00 -3.42 4.19
CA TRP A 40 -10.90 -3.87 3.35
C TRP A 40 -9.62 -4.07 4.18
N GLU A 41 -8.63 -4.73 3.61
CA GLU A 41 -7.34 -4.99 4.23
C GLU A 41 -6.22 -4.70 3.22
N PRO A 42 -5.30 -3.76 3.52
CA PRO A 42 -4.14 -3.49 2.68
C PRO A 42 -3.11 -4.62 2.80
N VAL A 43 -2.56 -5.02 1.66
CA VAL A 43 -1.38 -5.90 1.58
C VAL A 43 -0.28 -5.12 0.87
N THR A 44 0.69 -4.60 1.62
CA THR A 44 1.75 -3.74 1.08
C THR A 44 3.02 -4.53 0.78
N GLN A 45 3.70 -4.18 -0.31
CA GLN A 45 5.01 -4.74 -0.65
C GLN A 45 5.86 -3.72 -1.41
N VAL A 46 7.13 -3.61 -1.05
CA VAL A 46 8.13 -2.87 -1.83
C VAL A 46 8.99 -3.86 -2.61
N VAL A 47 9.19 -3.63 -3.90
CA VAL A 47 10.01 -4.47 -4.79
C VAL A 47 10.98 -3.61 -5.61
N SER A 48 12.03 -4.25 -6.14
CA SER A 48 13.00 -3.70 -7.10
C SER A 48 12.58 -4.11 -8.50
#